data_AF-A0A212KXH2-F1
#
_entry.id   AF-A0A212KXH2-F1
#
_cell.length_a   1.000
_cell.length_b   1.000
_cell.length_c   1.000
_cell.angle_alpha   90.00
_cell.angle_beta   90.00
_cell.angle_gamma   90.00
#
_symmetry.space_group_name_H-M   'P 1'
#
loop_
_entity.id
_entity.type
_entity.pdbx_description
1 polymer ?
#
loop_
_entity_poly.entity_id
_entity_poly.type
_entity_poly.pdbx_seq_one_letter_code
_entity_poly.pdbx_strand_id
1 'polypeptide(L)'
;MKKKDFLAFKAIVELVHSYKSGKIGLYSLIQELDSFYRSIEDFNEGWSKVFYDNWSNLESINSHVLAHNISEIPQDFIDSIDVSLGEIEKKTTEVLDEDLLNLKSKQSEEIIDLGDEWLMCPLCEEAWKLEVKSKMIRCPKCSSKFFNPYE
;
A
#
# COMPACT_ATOMS: atom_id res chain seq x y z
N MET A 1 -0.57 -6.78 -7.15
CA MET A 1 0.13 -7.33 -5.97
C MET A 1 -0.70 -8.42 -5.30
N LYS A 2 -0.09 -9.37 -4.56
CA LYS A 2 -0.87 -10.34 -3.76
C LYS A 2 -1.44 -9.66 -2.52
N LYS A 3 -2.59 -10.13 -2.01
CA LYS A 3 -3.23 -9.59 -0.80
C LYS A 3 -2.29 -9.56 0.42
N LYS A 4 -1.46 -10.59 0.59
CA LYS A 4 -0.49 -10.69 1.68
C LYS A 4 0.56 -9.58 1.60
N ASP A 5 1.12 -9.34 0.42
CA ASP A 5 2.12 -8.28 0.21
C ASP A 5 1.49 -6.90 0.43
N PHE A 6 0.27 -6.66 -0.08
CA PHE A 6 -0.46 -5.40 0.17
C PHE A 6 -0.61 -5.10 1.67
N LEU A 7 -0.96 -6.13 2.47
CA LEU A 7 -1.09 -5.98 3.91
C LEU A 7 0.27 -5.69 4.57
N ALA A 8 1.36 -6.30 4.09
CA ALA A 8 2.70 -6.03 4.59
C ALA A 8 3.13 -4.59 4.30
N PHE A 9 2.95 -4.08 3.09
CA PHE A 9 3.24 -2.67 2.76
C PHE A 9 2.40 -1.70 3.60
N LYS A 10 1.11 -2.00 3.81
CA LYS A 10 0.27 -1.19 4.69
C LYS A 10 0.79 -1.19 6.14
N ALA A 11 1.18 -2.36 6.65
CA ALA A 11 1.73 -2.48 7.99
C ALA A 11 3.04 -1.71 8.16
N ILE A 12 3.89 -1.67 7.13
CA ILE A 12 5.12 -0.85 7.12
C ILE A 12 4.78 0.64 7.34
N VAL A 13 3.80 1.19 6.61
CA VAL A 13 3.38 2.59 6.79
C VAL A 13 2.85 2.85 8.20
N GLU A 14 1.97 1.97 8.70
CA GLU A 14 1.40 2.07 10.05
C GLU A 14 2.48 1.98 11.14
N LEU A 15 3.52 1.18 10.91
CA LEU A 15 4.66 1.02 11.80
C LEU A 15 5.52 2.30 11.84
N VAL A 16 5.79 2.92 10.69
CA VAL A 16 6.49 4.21 10.61
C VAL A 16 5.72 5.29 11.39
N HIS A 17 4.40 5.38 11.22
CA HIS A 17 3.56 6.31 11.98
C HIS A 17 3.56 6.03 13.48
N SER A 18 3.58 4.75 13.86
CA SER A 18 3.68 4.34 15.27
C SER A 18 4.98 4.81 15.90
N TYR A 19 6.10 4.75 15.18
CA TYR A 19 7.38 5.32 15.63
C TYR A 19 7.32 6.85 15.74
N LYS A 20 6.87 7.54 14.69
CA LYS A 20 6.77 9.02 14.65
C LYS A 20 5.86 9.59 15.75
N SER A 21 4.88 8.80 16.19
CA SER A 21 3.98 9.16 17.31
C SER A 21 4.49 8.73 18.69
N GLY A 22 5.70 8.17 18.78
CA GLY A 22 6.32 7.75 20.04
C GLY A 22 5.73 6.49 20.66
N LYS A 23 4.93 5.71 19.92
CA LYS A 23 4.31 4.47 20.43
C LYS A 23 5.26 3.30 20.50
N ILE A 24 6.29 3.29 19.65
CA ILE A 24 7.32 2.26 19.59
C ILE A 24 8.71 2.90 19.54
N GLY A 25 9.72 2.19 20.04
CA GLY A 25 11.12 2.61 19.96
C GLY A 25 11.81 2.19 18.66
N LEU A 26 12.98 2.76 18.40
CA LEU A 26 13.76 2.52 17.18
C LEU A 26 14.12 1.05 16.97
N TYR A 27 14.54 0.35 18.04
CA TYR A 27 14.87 -1.06 17.97
C TYR A 27 13.68 -1.92 17.52
N SER A 28 12.49 -1.71 18.11
CA SER A 28 11.27 -2.44 17.74
C SER A 28 10.86 -2.15 16.29
N LEU A 29 10.97 -0.89 15.87
CA LEU A 29 10.72 -0.49 14.49
C LEU A 29 11.62 -1.26 13.50
N ILE A 30 12.92 -1.31 13.75
CA ILE A 30 13.90 -1.99 12.88
C ILE A 30 13.58 -3.48 12.72
N GLN A 31 13.27 -4.16 13.82
CA GLN A 31 12.96 -5.60 13.81
C GLN A 31 11.68 -5.90 13.02
N GLU A 32 10.63 -5.11 13.25
CA GLU A 32 9.35 -5.29 12.55
C GLU A 32 9.48 -4.91 11.06
N LEU A 33 10.28 -3.89 10.71
CA LEU A 33 10.59 -3.56 9.31
C LEU A 33 11.29 -4.71 8.59
N ASP A 34 12.31 -5.33 9.18
CA ASP A 34 12.99 -6.51 8.60
C ASP A 34 12.04 -7.70 8.45
N SER A 35 11.20 -7.94 9.46
CA SER A 35 10.17 -8.98 9.42
C SER A 35 9.21 -8.79 8.24
N PHE A 36 8.65 -7.58 8.07
CA PHE A 36 7.75 -7.30 6.95
C PHE A 36 8.47 -7.39 5.61
N TYR A 37 9.69 -6.86 5.51
CA TYR A 37 10.50 -6.94 4.30
C TYR A 37 10.70 -8.38 3.84
N ARG A 38 11.08 -9.29 4.75
CA ARG A 38 11.25 -10.72 4.45
C ARG A 38 9.95 -11.44 4.12
N SER A 39 8.81 -10.91 4.55
CA SER A 39 7.49 -11.52 4.33
C SER A 39 6.90 -11.24 2.94
N ILE A 40 7.39 -10.19 2.26
CA ILE A 40 6.97 -9.76 0.93
C ILE A 40 7.60 -10.69 -0.11
N GLU A 41 6.78 -11.24 -0.99
CA GLU A 41 7.25 -12.20 -2.01
C GLU A 41 7.55 -11.55 -3.35
N ASP A 42 6.86 -10.46 -3.68
CA ASP A 42 6.93 -9.78 -4.97
C ASP A 42 7.45 -8.36 -4.79
N PHE A 43 8.76 -8.18 -4.98
CA PHE A 43 9.42 -6.89 -4.83
C PHE A 43 9.43 -6.13 -6.15
N ASN A 44 9.02 -4.86 -6.10
CA ASN A 44 9.53 -3.88 -7.06
C ASN A 44 11.01 -3.63 -6.72
N GLU A 45 11.94 -3.89 -7.65
CA GLU A 45 13.39 -3.71 -7.43
C GLU A 45 13.74 -2.29 -6.94
N GLY A 46 13.04 -1.28 -7.48
CA GLY A 46 13.20 0.12 -7.09
C GLY A 46 12.74 0.39 -5.65
N TRP A 47 11.65 -0.25 -5.21
CA TRP A 47 11.23 -0.16 -3.81
C TRP A 47 12.21 -0.89 -2.88
N SER A 48 12.58 -2.12 -3.22
CA SER A 48 13.44 -2.97 -2.38
C SER A 48 14.79 -2.31 -2.09
N LYS A 49 15.40 -1.69 -3.11
CA LYS A 49 16.65 -0.95 -2.95
C LYS A 49 16.50 0.23 -1.98
N VAL A 50 15.50 1.09 -2.21
CA VAL A 50 15.25 2.27 -1.35
C VAL A 50 14.94 1.85 0.08
N PHE A 51 14.14 0.80 0.26
CA PHE A 51 13.84 0.24 1.57
C PHE A 51 15.11 -0.23 2.28
N TYR A 52 15.90 -1.08 1.62
CA TYR A 52 17.09 -1.68 2.23
C TYR A 52 18.16 -0.64 2.58
N ASP A 53 18.42 0.33 1.69
CA ASP A 53 19.40 1.39 1.94
C ASP A 53 19.04 2.21 3.20
N ASN A 54 17.75 2.53 3.36
CA ASN A 54 17.27 3.30 4.50
C ASN A 54 17.15 2.46 5.77
N TRP A 55 16.71 1.21 5.68
CA TRP A 55 16.66 0.29 6.83
C TRP A 55 18.07 0.02 7.38
N SER A 56 19.05 -0.20 6.50
CA SER A 56 20.45 -0.38 6.87
C SER A 56 21.02 0.86 7.59
N ASN A 57 20.64 2.07 7.17
CA ASN A 57 20.99 3.29 7.89
C ASN A 57 20.42 3.31 9.31
N LEU A 58 19.15 2.93 9.49
CA LEU A 58 18.52 2.82 10.81
C LEU A 58 19.24 1.79 11.71
N GLU A 59 19.61 0.63 11.15
CA GLU A 59 20.39 -0.38 11.87
C GLU A 59 21.76 0.15 12.32
N SER A 60 22.45 0.87 11.43
CA SER A 60 23.75 1.49 11.73
C SER A 60 23.64 2.48 12.89
N ILE A 61 22.63 3.36 12.86
CA ILE A 61 22.36 4.34 13.93
C ILE A 61 22.04 3.61 15.24
N ASN A 62 21.13 2.64 15.23
CA ASN A 62 20.76 1.90 16.43
C ASN A 62 21.97 1.15 17.02
N SER A 63 22.80 0.54 16.18
CA SER A 63 24.03 -0.13 16.59
C SER A 63 25.01 0.85 17.23
N HIS A 64 25.17 2.06 16.66
CA HIS A 64 26.03 3.09 17.23
C HIS A 64 25.54 3.57 18.60
N VAL A 65 24.23 3.80 18.75
CA VAL A 65 23.59 4.21 20.02
C VAL A 65 23.83 3.17 21.10
N LEU A 66 23.64 1.89 20.77
CA LEU A 66 23.85 0.77 21.70
C LEU A 66 25.33 0.61 22.07
N ALA A 67 26.24 0.64 21.09
CA ALA A 67 27.67 0.44 21.31
C ALA A 67 28.30 1.50 22.22
N HIS A 68 27.80 2.74 22.16
CA HIS A 68 28.32 3.86 22.93
C HIS A 68 27.50 4.17 24.18
N ASN A 69 26.48 3.36 24.52
CA ASN A 69 25.55 3.61 25.63
C ASN A 69 25.01 5.04 25.65
N ILE A 70 24.63 5.55 24.48
CA ILE A 70 24.11 6.90 24.32
C ILE A 70 22.75 6.99 25.02
N SER A 71 22.66 7.81 26.05
CA SER A 71 21.43 8.01 26.83
C SER A 71 20.40 8.87 26.10
N GLU A 72 20.87 9.81 25.28
CA GLU A 72 20.03 10.73 24.49
C GLU A 72 20.53 10.73 23.05
N ILE A 73 19.64 10.39 22.11
CA ILE A 73 19.99 10.29 20.69
C ILE A 73 20.36 11.69 20.17
N PRO A 74 21.56 11.89 19.59
CA PRO A 74 21.97 13.15 19.00
C PRO A 74 20.99 13.65 17.92
N GLN A 75 20.86 14.97 17.78
CA GLN A 75 19.92 15.56 16.83
C GLN A 75 20.22 15.17 15.38
N ASP A 76 21.49 15.03 15.00
CA ASP A 76 21.91 14.57 13.67
C ASP A 76 21.46 13.13 13.38
N PHE A 77 21.41 12.27 14.40
CA PHE A 77 20.83 10.93 14.27
C PHE A 77 19.31 10.98 14.15
N ILE A 78 18.64 11.85 14.91
CA ILE A 78 17.19 12.06 14.80
C ILE A 78 16.84 12.51 13.38
N ASP A 79 17.54 13.52 12.86
CA ASP A 79 17.33 14.04 11.50
C ASP A 79 17.57 12.93 10.45
N SER A 80 18.61 12.10 10.63
CA SER A 80 18.89 10.98 9.74
C SER A 80 17.82 9.88 9.80
N ILE A 81 17.30 9.57 10.99
CA ILE A 81 16.18 8.63 11.17
C ILE A 81 14.94 9.16 10.45
N ASP A 82 14.61 10.44 10.63
CA ASP A 82 13.43 11.05 10.03
C ASP A 82 13.50 11.04 8.50
N VAL A 83 14.67 11.30 7.92
CA VAL A 83 14.91 11.16 6.48
C VAL A 83 14.69 9.73 6.02
N SER A 84 15.32 8.75 6.68
CA SER A 84 15.20 7.34 6.30
C SER A 84 13.77 6.81 6.39
N LEU A 85 13.04 7.19 7.44
CA LEU A 85 11.63 6.82 7.60
C LEU A 85 10.73 7.55 6.61
N GLY A 86 11.03 8.80 6.27
CA GLY A 86 10.32 9.54 5.23
C GLY A 86 10.44 8.86 3.86
N GLU A 87 11.64 8.41 3.48
CA GLU A 87 11.85 7.72 2.21
C GLU A 87 11.19 6.33 2.18
N ILE A 88 11.26 5.56 3.27
CA ILE A 88 10.55 4.27 3.39
C ILE A 88 9.04 4.47 3.25
N GLU A 89 8.47 5.43 4.00
CA GLU A 89 7.03 5.72 3.98
C GLU A 89 6.58 6.16 2.59
N LYS A 90 7.29 7.12 1.99
CA LYS A 90 6.99 7.65 0.66
C LYS A 90 7.00 6.54 -0.38
N LYS A 91 8.09 5.77 -0.46
CA LYS A 91 8.23 4.74 -1.49
C LYS A 91 7.24 3.60 -1.31
N THR A 92 6.91 3.26 -0.06
CA THR A 92 5.89 2.26 0.25
C THR A 92 4.49 2.74 -0.13
N THR A 93 4.18 4.01 0.12
CA THR A 93 2.91 4.62 -0.27
C THR A 93 2.76 4.68 -1.78
N GLU A 94 3.81 5.02 -2.52
CA GLU A 94 3.81 4.98 -4.00
C GLU A 94 3.44 3.59 -4.54
N VAL A 95 4.01 2.52 -3.97
CA VAL A 95 3.68 1.12 -4.36
C VAL A 95 2.21 0.79 -4.07
N LEU A 96 1.70 1.20 -2.90
CA LEU A 96 0.29 1.01 -2.55
C LEU A 96 -0.65 1.77 -3.48
N ASP A 97 -0.32 3.02 -3.82
CA ASP A 97 -1.11 3.85 -4.72
C ASP A 97 -1.10 3.32 -6.16
N GLU A 98 0.05 2.86 -6.66
CA GLU A 98 0.16 2.20 -7.96
C GLU A 98 -0.69 0.92 -8.01
N ASP A 99 -0.67 0.10 -6.97
CA ASP A 99 -1.49 -1.12 -6.93
C ASP A 99 -2.99 -0.79 -6.80
N LEU A 100 -3.36 0.25 -6.04
CA LEU A 100 -4.75 0.73 -5.98
C LEU A 100 -5.23 1.30 -7.32
N LEU A 101 -4.37 2.02 -8.04
CA LEU A 101 -4.67 2.50 -9.39
C LEU A 101 -4.79 1.33 -10.37
N ASN A 102 -3.92 0.32 -10.26
CA ASN A 102 -3.98 -0.90 -11.05
C ASN A 102 -5.21 -1.77 -10.72
N LEU A 103 -5.65 -1.78 -9.46
CA LEU A 103 -6.88 -2.45 -9.04
C LEU A 103 -8.11 -1.71 -9.57
N LYS A 104 -8.12 -0.38 -9.51
CA LYS A 104 -9.19 0.44 -10.09
C LYS A 104 -9.24 0.32 -11.61
N SER A 105 -8.08 0.25 -12.28
CA SER A 105 -8.00 0.06 -13.73
C SER A 105 -8.23 -1.38 -14.18
N LYS A 106 -8.11 -2.38 -13.29
CA LYS A 106 -8.57 -3.76 -13.51
C LYS A 106 -10.04 -3.98 -13.10
N GLN A 107 -10.61 -3.12 -12.25
CA GLN A 107 -12.04 -3.08 -11.92
C GLN A 107 -12.86 -2.22 -12.90
N SER A 108 -12.21 -1.45 -13.76
CA SER A 108 -12.70 -1.31 -15.13
C SER A 108 -12.31 -2.60 -15.85
N GLU A 109 -13.19 -3.37 -16.48
CA GLU A 109 -14.04 -2.88 -17.58
C GLU A 109 -15.29 -3.73 -17.84
N GLU A 110 -15.57 -4.77 -17.05
CA GLU A 110 -16.71 -5.65 -17.35
C GLU A 110 -17.75 -5.60 -16.24
N ILE A 111 -18.94 -5.11 -16.61
CA ILE A 111 -20.14 -5.33 -15.82
C ILE A 111 -20.41 -6.83 -15.75
N ILE A 112 -20.89 -7.32 -14.60
CA ILE A 112 -21.16 -8.75 -14.45
C ILE A 112 -22.52 -9.03 -15.07
N ASP A 113 -22.55 -9.83 -16.13
CA ASP A 113 -23.79 -10.33 -16.72
C ASP A 113 -24.34 -11.51 -15.91
N LEU A 114 -25.57 -11.35 -15.39
CA LEU A 114 -26.29 -12.38 -14.63
C LEU A 114 -27.26 -13.19 -15.51
N GLY A 115 -27.37 -12.87 -16.81
CA GLY A 115 -28.33 -13.44 -17.73
C GLY A 115 -29.69 -12.72 -17.71
N ASP A 116 -30.52 -12.97 -18.72
CA ASP A 116 -31.86 -12.37 -18.87
C ASP A 116 -31.88 -10.83 -18.76
N GLU A 117 -30.86 -10.18 -19.32
CA GLU A 117 -30.65 -8.73 -19.27
C GLU A 117 -30.42 -8.18 -17.85
N TRP A 118 -30.12 -9.04 -16.86
CA TRP A 118 -29.70 -8.62 -15.53
C TRP A 118 -28.20 -8.42 -15.46
N LEU A 119 -27.80 -7.32 -14.84
CA LEU A 119 -26.42 -6.88 -14.74
C LEU A 119 -26.09 -6.55 -13.28
N MET A 120 -24.84 -6.74 -12.87
CA MET A 120 -24.35 -6.37 -11.55
C MET A 120 -23.13 -5.46 -11.64
N CYS A 121 -23.16 -4.36 -10.88
CA CYS A 121 -22.07 -3.41 -10.81
C CYS A 121 -20.94 -4.02 -9.96
N PRO A 122 -19.73 -4.20 -10.50
CA PRO A 122 -18.61 -4.76 -9.74
C PRO A 122 -18.10 -3.80 -8.64
N LEU A 123 -18.52 -2.53 -8.65
CA LEU A 123 -18.03 -1.50 -7.71
C LEU A 123 -18.92 -1.32 -6.48
N CYS A 124 -20.22 -1.56 -6.59
CA CYS A 124 -21.17 -1.36 -5.50
C CYS A 124 -22.16 -2.52 -5.31
N GLU A 125 -21.93 -3.61 -6.04
CA GLU A 125 -22.68 -4.87 -6.01
C GLU A 125 -24.18 -4.70 -6.27
N GLU A 126 -24.58 -3.59 -6.88
CA GLU A 126 -25.95 -3.34 -7.28
C GLU A 126 -26.30 -4.21 -8.49
N ALA A 127 -27.37 -5.00 -8.39
CA ALA A 127 -27.93 -5.72 -9.52
C ALA A 127 -29.15 -4.98 -10.07
N TRP A 128 -29.22 -4.80 -11.39
CA TRP A 128 -30.37 -4.19 -12.05
C TRP A 128 -30.63 -4.83 -13.40
N LYS A 129 -31.87 -4.73 -13.86
CA LYS A 129 -32.25 -5.15 -15.19
C LYS A 129 -31.99 -4.03 -16.20
N LEU A 130 -31.39 -4.36 -17.33
CA LEU A 130 -31.14 -3.42 -18.42
C LEU A 130 -32.47 -3.04 -19.08
N GLU A 131 -32.88 -1.78 -18.93
CA GLU A 131 -34.11 -1.27 -19.55
C GLU A 131 -33.87 -0.63 -20.92
N VAL A 132 -32.65 -0.13 -21.16
CA VAL A 132 -32.30 0.63 -22.37
C VAL A 132 -31.08 0.01 -23.02
N LYS A 133 -31.21 -0.33 -24.30
CA LYS A 133 -30.10 -0.82 -25.12
C LYS A 133 -29.22 0.34 -25.58
N SER A 134 -28.03 0.43 -25.00
CA SER A 134 -27.00 1.38 -25.39
C SER A 134 -25.63 0.73 -25.26
N LYS A 135 -24.68 1.12 -26.10
CA LYS A 135 -23.29 0.63 -26.05
C LYS A 135 -22.61 0.86 -24.69
N MET A 136 -23.04 1.91 -23.99
CA MET A 136 -22.57 2.27 -22.65
C MET A 136 -23.76 2.34 -21.69
N ILE A 137 -23.60 1.76 -20.52
CA ILE A 137 -24.62 1.70 -19.47
C ILE A 137 -24.08 2.29 -18.18
N ARG A 138 -24.97 2.71 -17.29
CA ARG A 138 -24.61 3.29 -15.99
C ARG A 138 -25.24 2.50 -14.87
N CYS A 139 -24.47 2.24 -13.82
CA CYS A 139 -25.02 1.69 -12.59
C CYS A 139 -26.02 2.70 -11.99
N PRO A 140 -27.26 2.29 -11.67
CA PRO A 140 -28.29 3.19 -11.16
C PRO A 140 -27.96 3.74 -9.76
N LYS A 141 -27.12 3.03 -8.99
CA LYS A 141 -26.75 3.40 -7.62
C LYS A 141 -25.53 4.29 -7.53
N CYS A 142 -24.43 3.92 -8.18
CA CYS A 142 -23.16 4.65 -8.08
C CYS A 142 -22.82 5.49 -9.33
N SER A 143 -23.66 5.45 -10.37
CA SER A 143 -23.48 6.18 -11.64
C SER A 143 -22.22 5.84 -12.45
N SER A 144 -21.46 4.81 -12.05
CA SER A 144 -20.30 4.32 -12.80
C SER A 144 -20.70 3.80 -14.18
N LYS A 145 -19.85 4.04 -15.17
CA LYS A 145 -20.09 3.70 -16.58
C LYS A 145 -19.42 2.37 -16.94
N PHE A 146 -20.12 1.54 -17.70
CA PHE A 146 -19.64 0.25 -18.18
C PHE A 146 -20.03 0.04 -19.64
N PHE A 147 -19.35 -0.86 -20.34
CA PHE A 147 -19.82 -1.38 -21.63
C PHE A 147 -21.01 -2.31 -21.41
N ASN A 148 -21.96 -2.28 -22.34
CA ASN A 148 -23.10 -3.18 -22.32
C ASN A 148 -22.70 -4.54 -22.93
N PRO A 149 -22.84 -5.67 -22.22
CA PRO A 149 -22.44 -6.99 -22.71
C PRO A 149 -23.38 -7.54 -23.80
N TYR A 150 -24.54 -6.92 -24.00
CA TYR A 150 -25.55 -7.33 -24.99
C TYR A 150 -25.51 -6.54 -26.31
N GLU A 151 -24.49 -5.69 -26.53
CA GLU A 151 -24.31 -4.83 -27.72
C GLU A 151 -22.98 -5.04 -28.44
#